data_AF-A0A380GAJ4-F1
#
_entry.id   AF-A0A380GAJ4-F1
#
_cell.length_a   1.000
_cell.length_b   1.000
_cell.length_c   1.000
_cell.angle_alpha   90.00
_cell.angle_beta   90.00
_cell.angle_gamma   90.00
#
_symmetry.space_group_name_H-M   'P 1'
#
loop_
_entity.id
_entity.type
_entity.pdbx_description
1 polymer ?
#
loop_
_entity_poly.entity_id
_entity_poly.type
_entity_poly.pdbx_seq_one_letter_code
_entity_poly.pdbx_strand_id
1 'polypeptide(L)' 'MTQYLITTFTDPTGQTFTEVIKSRDNQTFEVVEARSKEEALSKHEEERK' A
#
# COMPACT_ATOMS: atom_id res chain seq x y z
N MET A 1 5.58 -19.26 0.91
CA MET A 1 4.17 -18.82 0.92
C MET A 1 4.09 -17.53 0.11
N THR A 2 3.04 -17.36 -0.70
CA THR A 2 2.88 -16.20 -1.58
C THR A 2 2.06 -15.13 -0.86
N GLN A 3 2.50 -13.87 -0.90
CA GLN A 3 1.74 -12.75 -0.34
C GLN A 3 0.91 -12.08 -1.46
N TYR A 4 -0.26 -11.58 -1.10
CA TYR A 4 -1.16 -10.85 -2.00
C TYR A 4 -1.56 -9.55 -1.32
N LEU A 5 -1.45 -8.43 -2.01
CA LEU A 5 -2.00 -7.15 -1.59
C LEU A 5 -3.38 -7.00 -2.21
N ILE A 6 -4.39 -6.78 -1.36
CA ILE A 6 -5.75 -6.45 -1.79
C ILE A 6 -5.95 -4.98 -1.53
N THR A 7 -6.20 -4.21 -2.57
CA THR A 7 -6.56 -2.78 -2.45
C THR A 7 -8.03 -2.62 -2.80
N THR A 8 -8.73 -1.86 -1.96
CA THR A 8 -10.12 -1.51 -2.18
C THR A 8 -10.22 0.00 -2.14
N PHE A 9 -10.70 0.59 -3.22
CA PHE A 9 -10.95 2.03 -3.28
C PHE A 9 -12.36 2.29 -3.78
N THR A 10 -13.00 3.25 -3.14
CA THR A 10 -14.34 3.71 -3.48
C THR A 10 -14.21 5.07 -4.15
N ASP A 11 -14.65 5.16 -5.39
CA ASP A 11 -14.70 6.40 -6.13
C ASP A 11 -15.82 7.31 -5.57
N PRO A 12 -15.77 8.65 -5.74
CA PRO A 12 -16.85 9.55 -5.33
C PRO A 12 -18.23 9.21 -5.91
N THR A 13 -18.28 8.46 -7.01
CA THR A 13 -19.52 7.92 -7.61
C THR A 13 -20.13 6.76 -6.82
N GLY A 14 -19.47 6.28 -5.75
CA GLY A 14 -19.88 5.15 -4.92
C GLY A 14 -19.49 3.79 -5.48
N GLN A 15 -18.83 3.74 -6.63
CA GLN A 15 -18.32 2.49 -7.19
C GLN A 15 -17.08 2.04 -6.43
N THR A 16 -17.10 0.80 -5.96
CA THR A 16 -15.98 0.18 -5.26
C THR A 16 -15.21 -0.73 -6.21
N PHE A 17 -13.91 -0.49 -6.32
CA PHE A 17 -13.00 -1.30 -7.11
C PHE A 17 -12.12 -2.10 -6.15
N THR A 18 -11.94 -3.39 -6.46
CA THR A 18 -11.05 -4.29 -5.70
C THR A 18 -10.00 -4.82 -6.65
N GLU A 19 -8.74 -4.56 -6.33
CA GLU A 19 -7.59 -5.06 -7.09
C GLU A 19 -6.78 -6.03 -6.23
N VAL A 20 -6.27 -7.08 -6.87
CA VAL A 20 -5.44 -8.11 -6.23
C VAL A 20 -4.08 -8.11 -6.90
N ILE A 21 -3.04 -7.78 -6.13
CA ILE A 21 -1.66 -7.70 -6.60
C ILE A 21 -0.86 -8.81 -5.93
N LYS A 22 -0.25 -9.69 -6.73
CA LYS A 22 0.64 -10.75 -6.25
C LYS A 22 2.04 -10.18 -5.96
N SER A 23 2.57 -10.40 -4.76
CA SER A 23 3.96 -10.03 -4.44
C SER A 23 4.96 -10.91 -5.19
N ARG A 24 6.09 -10.34 -5.59
CA ARG A 24 7.29 -11.12 -5.97
C ARG A 24 8.04 -11.58 -4.73
N ASP A 25 8.94 -12.56 -4.88
CA ASP A 25 9.67 -13.17 -3.75
C ASP A 25 10.55 -12.17 -2.97
N ASN A 26 10.97 -11.08 -3.61
CA ASN A 26 11.79 -10.01 -3.03
C ASN A 26 10.99 -8.71 -2.78
N GLN A 27 9.66 -8.75 -2.84
CA GLN A 27 8.80 -7.58 -2.68
C GLN A 27 7.98 -7.68 -1.39
N THR A 28 7.99 -6.62 -0.60
CA THR A 28 7.13 -6.44 0.58
C THR A 28 6.26 -5.21 0.37
N PHE A 29 5.04 -5.23 0.88
CA PHE A 29 4.12 -4.10 0.85
C PHE A 29 4.00 -3.52 2.25
N GLU A 30 3.97 -2.20 2.34
CA GLU A 30 3.77 -1.47 3.58
C GLU A 30 2.73 -0.38 3.36
N VAL A 31 1.83 -0.24 4.33
CA VAL A 31 0.76 0.75 4.30
C VAL A 31 1.09 1.79 5.34
N VAL A 32 1.48 2.98 4.88
CA VAL A 32 1.79 4.13 5.75
C VAL A 32 0.78 5.24 5.52
N GLU A 33 0.31 5.86 6.60
CA GLU A 33 -0.56 7.03 6.52
C GLU A 33 0.29 8.29 6.35
N ALA A 34 0.18 8.96 5.20
CA ALA A 34 0.95 10.15 4.91
C ALA A 34 0.21 11.08 3.94
N ARG A 35 0.49 12.39 4.03
CA ARG A 35 -0.15 13.40 3.17
C ARG A 35 0.57 13.58 1.83
N SER A 36 1.82 13.14 1.74
CA SER A 36 2.63 13.21 0.53
C SER A 36 3.52 11.97 0.41
N LYS A 37 4.04 11.75 -0.80
CA LYS A 37 5.00 10.67 -1.07
C LYS A 37 6.27 10.83 -0.24
N GLU A 38 6.73 12.07 -0.05
CA GLU A 38 7.92 12.38 0.75
C GLU A 38 7.68 12.07 2.24
N GLU A 39 6.52 12.41 2.78
CA GLU A 39 6.16 12.08 4.17
C GLU A 39 6.02 10.55 4.36
N ALA A 40 5.45 9.85 3.38
CA ALA A 40 5.35 8.39 3.39
C ALA A 40 6.72 7.73 3.49
N LEU A 41 7.69 8.24 2.71
CA LEU A 41 9.07 7.74 2.74
C LEU A 41 9.75 8.06 4.07
N SER A 42 9.62 9.28 4.59
CA SER A 42 10.19 9.65 5.88
C SER A 42 9.69 8.76 7.00
N LYS A 43 8.38 8.49 7.05
CA LYS A 43 7.78 7.60 8.07
C LYS A 43 8.30 6.17 7.96
N HIS A 44 8.38 5.62 6.74
CA HIS A 44 8.94 4.29 6.51
C HIS A 44 10.41 4.21 6.99
N GLU A 45 11.22 5.24 6.71
CA GLU A 45 12.60 5.29 7.17
C GLU A 45 12.74 5.44 8.69
N GLU A 46 11.84 6.21 9.33
CA GLU A 46 11.81 6.36 10.79
C GLU A 46 11.40 5.08 11.51
N GLU A 47 10.42 4.32 11.02
CA GLU A 47 9.99 3.06 11.64
C GLU A 47 11.04 1.93 11.53
N ARG A 48 11.99 2.05 10.60
CA ARG A 48 13.05 1.06 10.35
C ARG A 48 14.35 1.35 11.09
N LYS A 49 14.41 2.46 11.84
CA LYS A 49 15.61 2.97 12.51
C LYS A 49 15.67 2.55 13.97
#